data_AF-E6N7V3-F1
#
_entry.id   AF-E6N7V3-F1
#
_cell.length_a   1.000
_cell.length_b   1.000
_cell.length_c   1.000
_cell.angle_alpha   90.00
_cell.angle_beta   90.00
_cell.angle_gamma   90.00
#
_symmetry.space_group_name_H-M   'P 1'
#
loop_
_entity.id
_entity.type
_entity.pdbx_description
1 polymer ?
#
loop_
_entity_poly.entity_id
_entity_poly.type
_entity_poly.pdbx_seq_one_letter_code
_entity_poly.pdbx_strand_id
1 'polypeptide(L)'
;MVLTLREKIELMRQGIIHRYLIPMLEERGFLVSDWKRPVSLEDKVLRDDGWIPIYTSFTTWETYTRNAPLHVYFNTFYGDIHEKAYRICFVEYILNKHNYRLPPAVTGVFTRLNVENGYYWKHRIPINLDVPDSAVNDVDSKYDELLLLLTRAKVID
;
A
#
# COMPACT_ATOMS: atom_id res chain seq x y z
N MET A 1 -21.32 -17.70 10.50
CA MET A 1 -21.14 -16.91 9.26
C MET A 1 -20.10 -17.62 8.40
N VAL A 2 -20.42 -17.93 7.14
CA VAL A 2 -19.51 -18.65 6.24
C VAL A 2 -18.73 -17.62 5.42
N LEU A 3 -17.41 -17.54 5.62
CA LEU A 3 -16.55 -16.63 4.87
C LEU A 3 -16.35 -17.11 3.44
N THR A 4 -16.34 -16.17 2.49
CA THR A 4 -15.98 -16.41 1.09
C THR A 4 -14.50 -16.79 0.98
N LEU A 5 -14.10 -17.43 -0.13
CA LEU A 5 -12.68 -17.73 -0.40
C LEU A 5 -11.82 -16.46 -0.38
N ARG A 6 -12.35 -15.36 -0.91
CA ARG A 6 -11.69 -14.05 -0.93
C ARG A 6 -11.35 -13.55 0.47
N GLU A 7 -12.34 -13.55 1.36
CA GLU A 7 -12.17 -13.10 2.75
C GLU A 7 -11.19 -14.00 3.51
N LYS A 8 -11.22 -15.31 3.26
CA LYS A 8 -10.25 -16.25 3.86
C LYS A 8 -8.81 -15.95 3.41
N ILE A 9 -8.60 -15.65 2.12
CA ILE A 9 -7.28 -15.29 1.60
C ILE A 9 -6.82 -13.95 2.18
N GLU A 10 -7.70 -12.96 2.27
CA GLU A 10 -7.37 -11.66 2.86
C GLU A 10 -6.96 -11.78 4.32
N LEU A 11 -7.72 -12.53 5.12
CA LEU A 11 -7.38 -12.82 6.52
C LEU A 11 -6.03 -13.51 6.68
N MET A 12 -5.71 -14.47 5.80
CA MET A 12 -4.42 -15.14 5.81
C MET A 12 -3.28 -14.16 5.57
N ARG A 13 -3.40 -13.29 4.56
CA ARG A 13 -2.39 -12.26 4.26
C ARG A 13 -2.22 -11.29 5.42
N GLN A 14 -3.33 -10.82 5.99
CA GLN A 14 -3.28 -9.97 7.17
C GLN A 14 -2.62 -10.64 8.36
N GLY A 15 -2.88 -11.94 8.57
CA GLY A 15 -2.20 -12.73 9.58
C GLY A 15 -0.67 -12.68 9.41
N ILE A 16 -0.16 -12.93 8.21
CA ILE A 16 1.28 -12.86 7.90
C ILE A 16 1.83 -11.44 8.10
N ILE A 17 1.11 -10.43 7.60
CA ILE A 17 1.54 -9.04 7.67
C ILE A 17 1.62 -8.55 9.12
N HIS A 18 0.56 -8.73 9.91
CA HIS A 18 0.49 -8.24 11.29
C HIS A 18 1.28 -9.06 12.30
N ARG A 19 1.50 -10.36 12.04
CA ARG A 19 2.25 -11.22 12.98
C ARG A 19 3.73 -11.33 12.65
N TYR A 20 4.14 -10.97 11.44
CA TYR A 20 5.53 -11.14 11.01
C TYR A 20 6.11 -9.87 10.39
N LEU A 21 5.55 -9.37 9.28
CA LEU A 21 6.17 -8.26 8.54
C LEU A 21 6.18 -6.96 9.34
N ILE A 22 5.05 -6.59 9.94
CA ILE A 22 4.93 -5.35 10.71
C ILE A 22 5.90 -5.33 11.90
N PRO A 23 5.94 -6.35 12.79
CA PRO A 23 6.91 -6.37 13.88
C PRO A 23 8.37 -6.17 13.43
N MET A 24 8.77 -6.83 12.34
CA MET A 24 10.13 -6.67 11.80
C MET A 24 10.37 -5.29 11.17
N LEU A 25 9.36 -4.68 10.56
CA LEU A 25 9.46 -3.31 10.05
C LEU A 25 9.49 -2.30 11.21
N GLU A 26 8.77 -2.55 12.30
CA GLU A 26 8.82 -1.75 13.53
C GLU A 26 10.23 -1.77 14.14
N GLU A 27 10.91 -2.92 14.16
CA GLU A 27 12.32 -3.02 14.56
C GLU A 27 13.25 -2.18 13.67
N ARG A 28 12.85 -1.90 12.42
CA ARG A 28 13.56 -1.02 11.47
C ARG A 28 13.07 0.43 11.50
N GLY A 29 12.23 0.79 12.46
CA GLY A 29 11.75 2.15 12.70
C GLY A 29 10.49 2.54 11.91
N PHE A 30 9.81 1.60 11.25
CA PHE A 30 8.51 1.89 10.65
C PHE A 30 7.43 1.84 11.73
N LEU A 31 6.83 2.98 12.04
CA LEU A 31 5.80 3.08 13.07
C LEU A 31 4.43 3.33 12.43
N VAL A 32 3.38 2.91 13.12
CA VAL A 32 1.99 3.24 12.74
C VAL A 32 1.85 4.76 12.66
N SER A 33 1.28 5.23 11.55
CA SER A 33 1.00 6.63 11.29
C SER A 33 -0.46 6.98 11.63
N ASP A 34 -0.66 8.21 12.11
CA ASP A 34 -1.99 8.80 12.32
C ASP A 34 -2.71 9.09 10.99
N TRP A 35 -1.95 9.34 9.92
CA TRP A 35 -2.52 9.44 8.58
C TRP A 35 -2.97 8.06 8.09
N LYS A 36 -4.20 7.98 7.59
CA LYS A 36 -4.77 6.76 6.99
C LYS A 36 -4.83 6.94 5.48
N ARG A 37 -4.61 5.85 4.75
CA ARG A 37 -4.73 5.85 3.29
C ARG A 37 -6.17 6.21 2.92
N PRO A 38 -6.41 7.19 2.03
CA PRO A 38 -7.76 7.50 1.58
C PRO A 38 -8.32 6.39 0.69
N VAL A 39 -9.64 6.22 0.73
CA VAL A 39 -10.35 5.33 -0.20
C VAL A 39 -10.26 5.92 -1.60
N SER A 40 -9.59 5.20 -2.49
CA SER A 40 -9.38 5.62 -3.87
C SER A 40 -10.50 5.10 -4.78
N LEU A 41 -10.57 5.69 -5.98
CA LEU A 41 -11.47 5.20 -7.03
C LEU A 41 -11.08 3.77 -7.47
N GLU A 42 -9.83 3.37 -7.31
CA GLU A 42 -9.38 1.99 -7.56
C GLU A 42 -9.93 1.00 -6.52
N ASP A 43 -10.39 1.48 -5.36
CA ASP A 43 -10.99 0.66 -4.30
C ASP A 43 -12.52 0.54 -4.47
N LYS A 44 -13.05 1.02 -5.61
CA LYS A 44 -14.46 0.94 -5.98
C LYS A 44 -14.58 0.45 -7.43
N VAL A 45 -15.72 -0.13 -7.77
CA VAL A 45 -16.09 -0.45 -9.15
C VAL A 45 -17.46 0.13 -9.43
N LEU A 46 -17.62 0.75 -10.61
CA LEU A 46 -18.93 1.22 -11.05
C LEU A 46 -19.75 0.03 -11.53
N ARG A 47 -20.93 -0.16 -10.94
CA ARG A 47 -21.97 -1.11 -11.34
C ARG A 47 -23.29 -0.36 -11.58
N ASP A 48 -24.32 -1.08 -12.02
CA ASP A 48 -25.64 -0.52 -12.34
C ASP A 48 -26.30 0.19 -11.14
N ASP A 49 -25.98 -0.25 -9.93
CA ASP A 49 -26.42 0.30 -8.63
C ASP A 49 -25.46 1.33 -8.03
N GLY A 50 -24.42 1.73 -8.78
CA GLY A 50 -23.47 2.78 -8.40
C GLY A 50 -22.06 2.26 -8.09
N TRP A 51 -21.29 3.06 -7.34
CA TRP A 51 -19.93 2.70 -6.95
C TRP A 51 -19.92 1.72 -5.80
N ILE A 52 -19.55 0.47 -6.07
CA ILE A 52 -19.47 -0.58 -5.05
C ILE A 52 -18.02 -0.72 -4.56
N PRO A 53 -17.78 -0.72 -3.25
CA PRO A 53 -16.51 -1.13 -2.67
C PRO A 53 -16.06 -2.49 -3.19
N ILE A 54 -14.82 -2.58 -3.64
CA ILE A 54 -14.27 -3.90 -3.95
C ILE A 54 -13.77 -4.59 -2.67
N TYR A 55 -13.28 -3.83 -1.70
CA TYR A 55 -12.70 -4.27 -0.42
C TYR A 55 -13.70 -4.98 0.52
N THR A 56 -13.18 -5.70 1.53
CA THR A 56 -13.99 -6.46 2.49
C THR A 56 -14.03 -5.78 3.86
N SER A 57 -14.83 -6.31 4.80
CA SER A 57 -14.85 -5.87 6.20
C SER A 57 -13.54 -6.11 6.94
N PHE A 58 -12.63 -6.92 6.38
CA PHE A 58 -11.32 -7.18 6.95
C PHE A 58 -10.28 -6.15 6.53
N THR A 59 -10.50 -5.41 5.43
CA THR A 59 -9.51 -4.48 4.88
C THR A 59 -9.04 -3.44 5.90
N THR A 60 -7.74 -3.43 6.15
CA THR A 60 -7.06 -2.52 7.08
C THR A 60 -6.63 -1.26 6.36
N TRP A 61 -6.90 -0.09 6.94
CA TRP A 61 -6.53 1.22 6.37
C TRP A 61 -5.32 1.86 7.07
N GLU A 62 -4.63 1.10 7.92
CA GLU A 62 -3.43 1.53 8.62
C GLU A 62 -2.29 1.81 7.64
N THR A 63 -1.54 2.86 7.92
CA THR A 63 -0.31 3.17 7.22
C THR A 63 0.84 3.24 8.20
N TYR A 64 2.02 2.98 7.70
CA TYR A 64 3.26 2.94 8.46
C TYR A 64 4.22 3.97 7.87
N THR A 65 5.08 4.56 8.68
CA THR A 65 6.09 5.50 8.20
C THR A 65 7.33 5.41 9.05
N ARG A 66 8.50 5.50 8.42
CA ARG A 66 9.76 5.74 9.12
C ARG A 66 10.11 7.22 9.08
N ASN A 67 9.98 7.84 7.91
CA ASN A 67 10.21 9.25 7.69
C ASN A 67 9.05 9.87 6.92
N ALA A 68 8.45 10.94 7.47
CA ALA A 68 7.51 11.74 6.72
C ALA A 68 8.21 12.37 5.50
N PRO A 69 7.52 12.55 4.35
CA PRO A 69 6.09 12.36 4.11
C PRO A 69 5.73 11.08 3.32
N LEU A 70 6.59 10.05 3.30
CA LEU A 70 6.32 8.80 2.57
C LEU A 70 5.72 7.74 3.51
N HIS A 71 4.52 7.26 3.18
CA HIS A 71 3.77 6.28 3.96
C HIS A 71 3.73 4.93 3.25
N VAL A 72 3.77 3.84 4.00
CA VAL A 72 3.67 2.46 3.54
C VAL A 72 2.27 1.94 3.86
N TYR A 73 1.61 1.35 2.87
CA TYR A 73 0.31 0.73 3.00
C TYR A 73 0.33 -0.68 2.40
N PHE A 74 -0.13 -1.66 3.17
CA PHE A 74 -0.27 -3.04 2.71
C PHE A 74 -1.65 -3.23 2.08
N ASN A 75 -1.70 -3.28 0.76
CA ASN A 75 -2.91 -3.61 0.03
C ASN A 75 -3.06 -5.14 -0.05
N THR A 76 -3.80 -5.69 0.90
CA THR A 76 -4.12 -7.12 1.01
C THR A 76 -5.28 -7.54 0.12
N PHE A 77 -6.00 -6.56 -0.41
CA PHE A 77 -7.19 -6.79 -1.18
C PHE A 77 -6.84 -6.92 -2.67
N TYR A 78 -7.09 -8.10 -3.25
CA TYR A 78 -6.82 -8.36 -4.66
C TYR A 78 -8.11 -8.68 -5.41
N GLY A 79 -8.25 -8.07 -6.59
CA GLY A 79 -9.40 -8.24 -7.48
C GLY A 79 -9.49 -9.65 -8.07
N ASP A 80 -8.35 -10.30 -8.27
CA ASP A 80 -8.23 -11.45 -9.16
C ASP A 80 -7.80 -12.72 -8.41
N ILE A 81 -8.72 -13.68 -8.25
CA ILE A 81 -8.53 -14.87 -7.40
C ILE A 81 -7.89 -16.00 -8.22
N HIS A 82 -6.68 -15.77 -8.75
CA HIS A 82 -5.87 -16.83 -9.35
C HIS A 82 -4.98 -17.51 -8.31
N GLU A 83 -4.69 -18.81 -8.47
CA GLU A 83 -3.97 -19.66 -7.51
C GLU A 83 -2.58 -19.16 -7.06
N LYS A 84 -1.96 -18.19 -7.74
CA LYS A 84 -0.70 -17.59 -7.29
C LYS A 84 -0.89 -16.30 -6.50
N ALA A 85 -2.10 -15.74 -6.50
CA ALA A 85 -2.37 -14.46 -5.89
C ALA A 85 -2.21 -14.50 -4.38
N TYR A 86 -2.64 -15.57 -3.67
CA TYR A 86 -2.66 -15.59 -2.19
C TYR A 86 -1.30 -15.29 -1.54
N ARG A 87 -0.20 -15.63 -2.23
CA ARG A 87 1.20 -15.42 -1.80
C ARG A 87 1.67 -13.98 -1.97
N ILE A 88 0.99 -13.19 -2.78
CA ILE A 88 1.40 -11.83 -3.11
C ILE A 88 0.53 -10.82 -2.36
N CYS A 89 1.18 -9.80 -1.80
CA CYS A 89 0.56 -8.57 -1.34
C CYS A 89 1.16 -7.39 -2.12
N PHE A 90 0.37 -6.36 -2.38
CA PHE A 90 0.93 -5.12 -2.91
C PHE A 90 1.25 -4.17 -1.78
N VAL A 91 2.44 -3.61 -1.80
CA VAL A 91 2.83 -2.53 -0.91
C VAL A 91 2.76 -1.23 -1.70
N GLU A 92 2.01 -0.27 -1.18
CA GLU A 92 1.92 1.08 -1.71
C GLU A 92 2.74 2.05 -0.86
N TYR A 93 3.63 2.79 -1.51
CA TYR A 93 4.38 3.90 -0.95
C TYR A 93 3.71 5.20 -1.36
N ILE A 94 3.03 5.84 -0.44
CA ILE A 94 2.15 6.97 -0.72
C ILE A 94 2.79 8.24 -0.19
N LEU A 95 3.00 9.20 -1.09
CA LEU A 95 3.45 10.53 -0.74
C LEU A 95 2.24 11.31 -0.19
N ASN A 96 2.28 11.63 1.10
CA ASN A 96 1.23 12.37 1.78
C ASN A 96 1.30 13.88 1.47
N LYS A 97 1.08 14.21 0.19
CA LYS A 97 0.96 15.58 -0.33
C LYS A 97 -0.19 15.63 -1.34
N HIS A 98 -1.38 15.99 -0.86
CA HIS A 98 -2.60 16.04 -1.66
C HIS A 98 -2.49 17.06 -2.81
N ASN A 99 -2.89 16.66 -4.02
CA ASN A 99 -2.88 17.49 -5.24
C ASN A 99 -1.52 18.12 -5.59
N TYR A 100 -0.42 17.61 -5.04
CA TYR A 100 0.91 18.12 -5.32
C TYR A 100 1.36 17.75 -6.74
N ARG A 101 1.98 18.68 -7.47
CA ARG A 101 2.50 18.40 -8.81
C ARG A 101 3.95 17.91 -8.70
N LEU A 102 4.17 16.61 -8.94
CA LEU A 102 5.51 16.05 -8.96
C LEU A 102 6.36 16.61 -10.12
N PRO A 103 7.67 16.85 -9.90
CA PRO A 103 8.61 17.14 -10.98
C PRO A 103 8.73 15.98 -11.99
N PRO A 104 9.06 16.26 -13.26
CA PRO A 104 9.18 15.24 -14.31
C PRO A 104 10.13 14.08 -13.97
N ALA A 105 11.18 14.36 -13.18
CA ALA A 105 12.17 13.37 -12.74
C ALA A 105 11.57 12.19 -11.96
N VAL A 106 10.38 12.36 -11.39
CA VAL A 106 9.73 11.33 -10.54
C VAL A 106 8.31 10.97 -10.99
N THR A 107 7.76 11.66 -12.00
CA THR A 107 6.42 11.39 -12.55
C THR A 107 6.28 10.02 -13.22
N GLY A 108 7.39 9.41 -13.68
CA GLY A 108 7.38 8.05 -14.24
C GLY A 108 7.51 6.92 -13.19
N VAL A 109 7.92 7.27 -11.98
CA VAL A 109 8.10 6.31 -10.86
C VAL A 109 6.84 6.25 -10.01
N PHE A 110 6.22 7.40 -9.75
CA PHE A 110 4.98 7.49 -9.02
C PHE A 110 3.78 7.56 -9.96
N THR A 111 2.73 6.83 -9.65
CA THR A 111 1.41 6.91 -10.31
C THR A 111 0.41 7.62 -9.40
N ARG A 112 -0.70 8.06 -9.96
CA ARG A 112 -1.75 8.74 -9.18
C ARG A 112 -2.62 7.73 -8.44
N LEU A 113 -2.79 7.95 -7.15
CA LEU A 113 -3.88 7.40 -6.35
C LEU A 113 -5.03 8.41 -6.39
N ASN A 114 -5.98 8.21 -7.32
CA ASN A 114 -7.09 9.14 -7.49
C ASN A 114 -8.15 8.93 -6.39
N VAL A 115 -8.58 10.03 -5.79
CA VAL A 115 -9.62 10.08 -4.75
C VAL A 115 -10.72 11.03 -5.21
N GLU A 116 -11.87 11.04 -4.53
CA GLU A 116 -13.04 11.83 -4.96
C GLU A 116 -12.73 13.34 -5.10
N ASN A 117 -11.84 13.87 -4.29
CA ASN A 117 -11.49 15.29 -4.23
C ASN A 117 -10.07 15.61 -4.75
N GLY A 118 -9.47 14.73 -5.56
CA GLY A 118 -8.13 14.97 -6.09
C GLY A 118 -7.30 13.70 -6.24
N TYR A 119 -6.01 13.81 -5.92
CA TYR A 119 -5.09 12.67 -5.99
C TYR A 119 -3.93 12.81 -5.00
N TYR A 120 -3.37 11.64 -4.67
CA TYR A 120 -2.06 11.49 -4.06
C TYR A 120 -1.13 10.80 -5.05
N TRP A 121 0.17 10.81 -4.78
CA TRP A 121 1.14 10.02 -5.54
C TRP A 121 1.48 8.75 -4.80
N LYS A 122 1.50 7.63 -5.52
CA LYS A 122 1.92 6.34 -4.98
C LYS A 122 2.92 5.65 -5.88
N HIS A 123 3.79 4.84 -5.28
CA HIS A 123 4.50 3.78 -5.97
C HIS A 123 3.98 2.45 -5.44
N ARG A 124 3.83 1.42 -6.27
CA ARG A 124 3.29 0.13 -5.86
C ARG A 124 4.24 -0.99 -6.32
N ILE A 125 4.60 -1.88 -5.41
CA ILE A 125 5.34 -3.11 -5.73
C ILE A 125 4.58 -4.34 -5.22
N PRO A 126 4.65 -5.48 -5.91
CA PRO A 126 4.27 -6.76 -5.34
C PRO A 126 5.38 -7.25 -4.39
N ILE A 127 5.00 -7.84 -3.26
CA ILE A 127 5.89 -8.58 -2.35
C ILE A 127 5.41 -10.01 -2.21
N ASN A 128 6.34 -10.94 -2.02
CA ASN A 128 6.03 -12.35 -1.78
C ASN A 128 6.01 -12.64 -0.27
N LEU A 129 4.83 -13.00 0.25
CA LEU A 129 4.61 -13.33 1.65
C LEU A 129 5.13 -14.72 2.04
N ASP A 130 5.50 -15.58 1.09
CA ASP A 130 6.08 -16.91 1.38
C ASP A 130 7.51 -16.81 1.95
N VAL A 131 8.21 -15.70 1.69
CA VAL A 131 9.57 -15.46 2.18
C VAL A 131 9.59 -14.12 2.93
N PRO A 132 9.07 -14.10 4.17
CA PRO A 132 8.85 -12.85 4.89
C PRO A 132 10.10 -11.98 5.09
N ASP A 133 11.27 -12.56 5.35
CA ASP A 133 12.53 -11.82 5.46
C ASP A 133 12.86 -11.05 4.17
N SER A 134 12.66 -11.69 3.01
CA SER A 134 12.83 -11.04 1.71
C SER A 134 11.81 -9.92 1.54
N ALA A 135 10.55 -10.15 1.91
CA ALA A 135 9.51 -9.12 1.82
C ALA A 135 9.83 -7.89 2.68
N VAL A 136 10.32 -8.07 3.91
CA VAL A 136 10.75 -6.96 4.77
C VAL A 136 11.90 -6.19 4.12
N ASN A 137 12.90 -6.88 3.58
CA ASN A 137 14.02 -6.24 2.89
C ASN A 137 13.60 -5.49 1.63
N ASP A 138 12.69 -6.06 0.85
CA ASP A 138 12.14 -5.41 -0.34
C ASP A 138 11.39 -4.14 0.04
N VAL A 139 10.59 -4.20 1.12
CA VAL A 139 9.82 -3.05 1.61
C VAL A 139 10.74 -1.91 2.02
N ASP A 140 11.73 -2.22 2.85
CA ASP A 140 12.69 -1.28 3.42
C ASP A 140 13.60 -0.67 2.35
N SER A 141 14.20 -1.51 1.50
CA SER A 141 15.10 -1.05 0.43
C SER A 141 14.39 -0.15 -0.57
N LYS A 142 13.16 -0.51 -0.95
CA LYS A 142 12.37 0.33 -1.85
C LYS A 142 11.96 1.65 -1.19
N TYR A 143 11.68 1.64 0.11
CA TYR A 143 11.38 2.88 0.84
C TYR A 143 12.54 3.87 0.76
N ASP A 144 13.77 3.42 1.02
CA ASP A 144 14.97 4.27 0.97
C ASP A 144 15.28 4.76 -0.45
N GLU A 145 15.12 3.89 -1.45
CA GLU A 145 15.27 4.27 -2.86
C GLU A 145 14.30 5.40 -3.25
N LEU A 146 13.03 5.28 -2.86
CA LEU A 146 12.01 6.28 -3.17
C LEU A 146 12.23 7.58 -2.41
N LEU A 147 12.62 7.52 -1.14
CA LEU A 147 12.98 8.72 -0.37
C LEU A 147 14.15 9.46 -1.02
N LEU A 148 15.24 8.74 -1.35
CA LEU A 148 16.41 9.33 -2.00
C LEU A 148 16.05 9.99 -3.33
N LEU A 149 15.17 9.36 -4.10
CA LEU A 149 14.66 9.91 -5.36
C LEU A 149 13.87 11.21 -5.13
N LEU A 150 12.99 11.23 -4.14
CA LEU A 150 12.20 12.41 -3.77
C LEU A 150 13.07 13.56 -3.25
N THR A 151 14.06 13.27 -2.40
CA THR A 151 15.03 14.27 -1.89
C THR A 151 15.86 14.86 -3.02
N ARG A 152 16.40 14.02 -3.92
CA ARG A 152 17.15 14.49 -5.10
C ARG A 152 16.31 15.39 -6.01
N ALA A 153 15.02 15.08 -6.14
CA ALA A 153 14.06 15.87 -6.88
C ALA A 153 13.55 17.11 -6.14
N LYS A 154 14.04 17.38 -4.91
CA LYS A 154 13.61 18.48 -4.03
C LYS A 154 12.10 18.47 -3.75
N VAL A 155 11.51 17.28 -3.68
CA VAL A 155 10.09 17.10 -3.32
C VAL A 155 9.93 17.06 -1.80
N ILE A 156 10.94 16.55 -1.10
CA ILE A 156 11.02 16.44 0.35
C ILE A 156 12.40 16.97 0.77
N ASP A 157 12.49 17.53 1.97
CA ASP A 157 13.69 18.21 2.49
C ASP A 157 14.81 17.22 2.86
#